data_AF-A0A6V7W873-F1
#
_entry.id   AF-A0A6V7W873-F1
#
_cell.length_a   1.000
_cell.length_b   1.000
_cell.length_c   1.000
_cell.angle_alpha   90.00
_cell.angle_beta   90.00
_cell.angle_gamma   90.00
#
_symmetry.space_group_name_H-M   'P 1'
#
loop_
_entity.id
_entity.type
_entity.pdbx_description
1 polymer ?
#
loop_
_entity_poly.entity_id
_entity_poly.type
_entity_poly.pdbx_seq_one_letter_code
_entity_poly.pdbx_strand_id
1 'polypeptide(L)'
;MTIASACMKHFRLNHLQPDHLAIVPEKGYENIDNQSELALKYLQWYEETKGVEIQSAHSEGGEFLVAERYKVDGYIVAEDRAIEVNGCVWHACQKCFGDNLDKILPNGKTVGETREDDEKRLEIIKKFIKNVDIIWECEIHQMLRRNKKMRKSFSNYHNKGPINIRDCYFGGRTGPLQMHFDADKEQHKIAYLDFNSLYPSTIATTSFPVGHPKVHVVPLAEQKVYWTRSEQIPFKGILKVFLLPPPQLDVPVIPVKFDERLLFPLCRKCSLTYPNGANIKDYRCPHNDEDRGWVSTCTSIELEEALKVGYTVTRFYRALHYEK
;
A
#
# COMPACT_ATOMS: atom_id res chain seq x y z
N MET A 1 34.02 -9.52 5.61
CA MET A 1 33.04 -9.33 6.70
C MET A 1 33.19 -7.91 7.20
N THR A 2 32.13 -7.08 7.20
CA THR A 2 32.22 -5.69 7.69
C THR A 2 32.12 -5.64 9.21
N ILE A 3 32.65 -4.59 9.84
CA ILE A 3 32.54 -4.38 11.30
C ILE A 3 31.07 -4.39 11.73
N ALA A 4 30.19 -3.68 11.00
CA ALA A 4 28.75 -3.67 11.29
C ALA A 4 28.13 -5.08 11.24
N SER A 5 28.49 -5.90 10.26
CA SER A 5 28.00 -7.28 10.16
C SER A 5 28.49 -8.15 11.33
N ALA A 6 29.76 -7.98 11.74
CA ALA A 6 30.32 -8.68 12.89
C ALA A 6 29.66 -8.25 14.22
N CYS A 7 29.48 -6.95 14.44
CA CYS A 7 28.77 -6.40 15.60
C CYS A 7 27.32 -6.90 15.66
N MET A 8 26.58 -6.88 14.55
CA MET A 8 25.21 -7.38 14.50
C MET A 8 25.13 -8.89 14.75
N LYS A 9 26.13 -9.67 14.31
CA LYS A 9 26.22 -11.10 14.64
C LYS A 9 26.51 -11.32 16.12
N HIS A 10 27.45 -10.57 16.69
CA HIS A 10 27.77 -10.65 18.13
C HIS A 10 26.58 -10.25 19.00
N PHE A 11 25.87 -9.18 18.65
CA PHE A 11 24.65 -8.75 19.32
C PHE A 11 23.57 -9.84 19.30
N ARG A 12 23.25 -10.37 18.12
CA ARG A 12 22.23 -11.43 17.97
C ARG A 12 22.53 -12.71 18.74
N LEU A 13 23.82 -13.06 18.90
CA LEU A 13 24.23 -14.28 19.59
C LEU A 13 24.34 -14.12 21.12
N ASN A 14 24.76 -12.94 21.60
CA ASN A 14 25.16 -12.78 23.01
C ASN A 14 24.29 -11.80 23.79
N HIS A 15 23.57 -10.89 23.11
CA HIS A 15 22.90 -9.75 23.76
C HIS A 15 21.41 -9.66 23.45
N LEU A 16 20.95 -10.23 22.32
CA LEU A 16 19.54 -10.24 21.95
C LEU A 16 18.74 -11.08 22.95
N GLN A 17 17.86 -10.40 23.70
CA GLN A 17 16.98 -11.06 24.66
C GLN A 17 15.88 -11.86 23.94
N PRO A 18 15.41 -12.97 24.54
CA PRO A 18 14.22 -13.67 24.07
C PRO A 18 13.02 -12.72 23.92
N ASP A 19 12.20 -12.95 22.90
CA ASP A 19 10.95 -12.21 22.61
C ASP A 19 11.10 -10.69 22.44
N HIS A 20 12.32 -10.20 22.22
CA HIS A 20 12.59 -8.77 22.09
C HIS A 20 12.27 -8.22 20.69
N LEU A 21 12.69 -8.95 19.65
CA LEU A 21 12.42 -8.58 18.25
C LEU A 21 11.29 -9.44 17.70
N ALA A 22 10.20 -8.80 17.27
CA ALA A 22 9.12 -9.51 16.62
C ALA A 22 9.53 -9.98 15.23
N ILE A 23 9.27 -11.26 14.96
CA ILE A 23 9.28 -11.78 13.60
C ILE A 23 7.91 -11.46 13.01
N VAL A 24 7.89 -10.66 11.95
CA VAL A 24 6.64 -10.31 11.25
C VAL A 24 6.05 -11.60 10.68
N PRO A 25 4.78 -11.92 10.96
CA PRO A 25 4.13 -13.09 10.37
C PRO A 25 4.12 -12.99 8.84
N GLU A 26 4.13 -14.13 8.15
CA GLU A 26 4.19 -14.18 6.69
C GLU A 26 3.07 -13.39 6.00
N LYS A 27 1.88 -13.36 6.61
CA LYS A 27 0.70 -12.63 6.14
C LYS A 27 0.55 -11.23 6.74
N GLY A 28 1.58 -10.74 7.44
CA GLY A 28 1.52 -9.50 8.21
C GLY A 28 0.76 -9.66 9.54
N TYR A 29 0.54 -8.55 10.24
CA TYR A 29 -0.14 -8.55 11.55
C TYR A 29 -1.66 -8.61 11.45
N GLU A 30 -2.20 -8.32 10.27
CA GLU A 30 -3.63 -8.38 9.98
C GLU A 30 -3.88 -9.65 9.18
N ASN A 31 -4.37 -10.71 9.84
CA ASN A 31 -4.84 -11.94 9.20
C ASN A 31 -6.18 -11.72 8.46
N ILE A 32 -6.29 -10.63 7.71
CA ILE A 32 -7.47 -10.31 6.91
C ILE A 32 -7.29 -10.98 5.55
N ASP A 33 -8.42 -11.41 4.99
CA ASP A 33 -8.53 -12.14 3.74
C ASP A 33 -7.56 -11.65 2.66
N ASN A 34 -6.90 -12.61 2.01
CA ASN A 34 -5.86 -12.39 0.98
C ASN A 34 -6.48 -11.91 -0.35
N GLN A 35 -7.33 -10.89 -0.30
CA GLN A 35 -7.88 -10.32 -1.51
C GLN A 35 -6.80 -9.50 -2.24
N SER A 36 -6.54 -9.85 -3.50
CA SER A 36 -5.50 -9.17 -4.26
C SER A 36 -5.87 -7.71 -4.55
N GLU A 37 -4.88 -6.82 -4.59
CA GLU A 37 -5.13 -5.42 -4.97
C GLU A 37 -5.70 -5.32 -6.40
N LEU A 38 -5.35 -6.26 -7.29
CA LEU A 38 -5.93 -6.37 -8.63
C LEU A 38 -7.44 -6.62 -8.57
N ALA A 39 -7.88 -7.54 -7.71
CA ALA A 39 -9.29 -7.86 -7.50
C ALA A 39 -10.04 -6.63 -6.96
N LEU A 40 -9.54 -6.02 -5.90
CA LEU A 40 -10.15 -4.82 -5.29
C LEU A 40 -10.29 -3.66 -6.29
N LYS A 41 -9.26 -3.40 -7.11
CA LYS A 41 -9.32 -2.40 -8.18
C LYS A 41 -10.35 -2.76 -9.25
N TYR A 42 -10.46 -4.04 -9.61
CA TYR A 42 -11.45 -4.50 -10.58
C TYR A 42 -12.87 -4.34 -10.04
N LEU A 43 -13.11 -4.72 -8.78
CA LEU A 43 -14.42 -4.58 -8.13
C LEU A 43 -14.85 -3.12 -8.05
N GLN A 44 -13.96 -2.19 -7.64
CA GLN A 44 -14.28 -0.76 -7.66
C GLN A 44 -14.65 -0.28 -9.07
N TRP A 45 -13.89 -0.70 -10.09
CA TRP A 45 -14.22 -0.35 -11.48
C TRP A 45 -15.56 -0.94 -11.93
N TYR A 46 -15.91 -2.14 -11.45
CA TYR A 46 -17.19 -2.78 -11.74
C TYR A 46 -18.36 -2.01 -11.10
N GLU A 47 -18.26 -1.66 -9.81
CA GLU A 47 -19.24 -0.82 -9.10
C GLU A 47 -19.48 0.49 -9.84
N GLU A 48 -18.40 1.22 -10.19
CA GLU A 48 -18.48 2.49 -10.91
C GLU A 48 -19.13 2.36 -12.29
N THR A 49 -18.90 1.24 -12.98
CA THR A 49 -19.38 1.03 -14.36
C THR A 49 -20.82 0.54 -14.39
N LYS A 50 -21.22 -0.28 -13.42
CA LYS A 50 -22.54 -0.92 -13.36
C LYS A 50 -23.51 -0.22 -12.43
N GLY A 51 -23.03 0.66 -11.56
CA GLY A 51 -23.84 1.33 -10.55
C GLY A 51 -24.40 0.37 -9.50
N VAL A 52 -23.61 -0.65 -9.13
CA VAL A 52 -23.97 -1.63 -8.10
C VAL A 52 -23.07 -1.48 -6.88
N GLU A 53 -23.52 -2.00 -5.74
CA GLU A 53 -22.73 -2.13 -4.52
C GLU A 53 -22.22 -3.57 -4.40
N ILE A 54 -20.93 -3.73 -4.16
CA ILE A 54 -20.25 -5.02 -4.02
C ILE A 54 -19.73 -5.19 -2.60
N GLN A 55 -20.12 -6.29 -1.97
CA GLN A 55 -19.49 -6.75 -0.74
C GLN A 55 -18.10 -7.36 -1.05
N SER A 56 -17.05 -6.86 -0.39
CA SER A 56 -15.65 -7.28 -0.57
C SER A 56 -14.88 -7.26 0.77
N ALA A 57 -13.57 -7.55 0.77
CA ALA A 57 -12.73 -7.51 1.97
C ALA A 57 -12.64 -6.14 2.68
N HIS A 58 -13.18 -5.07 2.08
CA HIS A 58 -13.20 -3.73 2.67
C HIS A 58 -14.60 -3.28 3.14
N SER A 59 -15.63 -4.13 2.96
CA SER A 59 -16.97 -3.89 3.50
C SER A 59 -17.02 -4.21 5.00
N GLU A 60 -17.97 -3.61 5.75
CA GLU A 60 -18.09 -3.83 7.22
C GLU A 60 -18.29 -5.32 7.59
N GLY A 61 -18.89 -6.10 6.70
CA GLY A 61 -19.05 -7.56 6.84
C GLY A 61 -17.94 -8.42 6.24
N GLY A 62 -16.87 -7.82 5.70
CA GLY A 62 -15.83 -8.53 4.95
C GLY A 62 -16.34 -9.21 3.68
N GLU A 63 -15.54 -10.13 3.12
CA GLU A 63 -15.94 -10.95 1.96
C GLU A 63 -17.15 -11.84 2.28
N PHE A 64 -18.01 -12.06 1.29
CA PHE A 64 -19.21 -12.87 1.47
C PHE A 64 -18.86 -14.36 1.63
N LEU A 65 -19.36 -14.97 2.71
CA LEU A 65 -19.10 -16.37 3.06
C LEU A 65 -20.17 -17.28 2.45
N VAL A 66 -19.72 -18.23 1.63
CA VAL A 66 -20.52 -19.23 0.93
C VAL A 66 -20.30 -20.59 1.58
N ALA A 67 -21.39 -21.30 1.86
CA ALA A 67 -21.38 -22.63 2.46
C ALA A 67 -20.54 -22.72 3.76
N GLU A 68 -20.51 -21.63 4.54
CA GLU A 68 -19.74 -21.48 5.79
C GLU A 68 -18.22 -21.74 5.65
N ARG A 69 -17.71 -21.82 4.42
CA ARG A 69 -16.35 -22.28 4.14
C ARG A 69 -15.59 -21.42 3.14
N TYR A 70 -16.24 -21.02 2.06
CA TYR A 70 -15.57 -20.35 0.94
C TYR A 70 -15.93 -18.87 0.93
N LYS A 71 -14.94 -18.02 0.75
CA LYS A 71 -15.16 -16.59 0.50
C LYS A 71 -15.05 -16.33 -1.00
N VAL A 72 -15.84 -15.37 -1.47
CA VAL A 72 -15.81 -14.86 -2.84
C VAL A 72 -15.23 -13.46 -2.85
N ASP A 73 -14.47 -13.10 -3.90
CA ASP A 73 -13.81 -11.79 -3.98
C ASP A 73 -14.82 -10.63 -3.92
N GLY A 74 -15.91 -10.73 -4.68
CA GLY A 74 -16.98 -9.75 -4.69
C GLY A 74 -18.36 -10.39 -4.73
N TYR A 75 -19.32 -9.85 -3.99
CA TYR A 75 -20.70 -10.32 -4.02
C TYR A 75 -21.70 -9.17 -4.14
N ILE A 76 -22.62 -9.30 -5.10
CA ILE A 76 -23.72 -8.34 -5.34
C ILE A 76 -25.01 -8.99 -4.85
N VAL A 77 -25.45 -8.56 -3.67
CA VAL A 77 -26.62 -9.12 -2.99
C VAL A 77 -27.89 -9.02 -3.84
N ALA A 78 -28.10 -7.86 -4.49
CA ALA A 78 -29.30 -7.59 -5.28
C ALA A 78 -29.45 -8.52 -6.50
N GLU A 79 -28.36 -9.10 -6.99
CA GLU A 79 -28.34 -9.95 -8.19
C GLU A 79 -28.09 -11.42 -7.88
N ASP A 80 -27.82 -11.76 -6.61
CA ASP A 80 -27.23 -13.03 -6.20
C ASP A 80 -26.07 -13.44 -7.12
N ARG A 81 -25.08 -12.54 -7.20
CA ARG A 81 -23.96 -12.63 -8.14
C ARG A 81 -22.63 -12.56 -7.42
N ALA A 82 -21.81 -13.61 -7.55
CA ALA A 82 -20.41 -13.59 -7.19
C ALA A 82 -19.54 -13.15 -8.37
N ILE A 83 -18.52 -12.35 -8.07
CA ILE A 83 -17.44 -11.98 -8.99
C ILE A 83 -16.15 -12.54 -8.40
N GLU A 84 -15.52 -13.45 -9.13
CA GLU A 84 -14.24 -14.08 -8.79
C GLU A 84 -13.14 -13.52 -9.70
N VAL A 85 -12.05 -13.03 -9.10
CA VAL A 85 -10.90 -12.49 -9.84
C VAL A 85 -9.71 -13.43 -9.71
N ASN A 86 -9.60 -14.33 -10.68
CA ASN A 86 -8.62 -15.41 -10.66
C ASN A 86 -7.24 -14.90 -11.09
N GLY A 87 -6.29 -14.90 -10.15
CA GLY A 87 -4.86 -14.80 -10.44
C GLY A 87 -4.40 -15.96 -11.34
N CYS A 88 -3.75 -15.65 -12.46
CA CYS A 88 -3.47 -16.66 -13.48
C CYS A 88 -2.57 -17.78 -12.98
N VAL A 89 -1.59 -17.44 -12.14
CA VAL A 89 -0.66 -18.40 -11.52
C VAL A 89 -1.35 -19.27 -10.47
N TRP A 90 -2.21 -18.68 -9.65
CA TRP A 90 -2.85 -19.36 -8.52
C TRP A 90 -4.00 -20.28 -8.94
N HIS A 91 -4.62 -19.97 -10.08
CA HIS A 91 -5.76 -20.71 -10.63
C HIS A 91 -5.45 -21.39 -11.98
N ALA A 92 -4.16 -21.49 -12.32
CA ALA A 92 -3.67 -22.21 -13.52
C ALA A 92 -4.41 -21.84 -14.83
N CYS A 93 -4.51 -20.54 -15.13
CA CYS A 93 -5.26 -20.02 -16.27
C CYS A 93 -4.98 -20.76 -17.58
N GLN A 94 -6.03 -21.27 -18.22
CA GLN A 94 -5.95 -22.00 -19.49
C GLN A 94 -5.19 -21.22 -20.57
N LYS A 95 -5.48 -19.92 -20.72
CA LYS A 95 -4.84 -19.06 -21.74
C LYS A 95 -3.35 -18.83 -21.49
N CYS A 96 -2.92 -18.85 -20.23
CA CYS A 96 -1.52 -18.55 -19.85
C CYS A 96 -0.66 -19.81 -19.69
N PHE A 97 -1.25 -20.92 -19.25
CA PHE A 97 -0.53 -22.14 -18.92
C PHE A 97 -0.81 -23.32 -19.88
N GLY A 98 -1.80 -23.19 -20.76
CA GLY A 98 -2.13 -24.20 -21.78
C GLY A 98 -2.70 -25.49 -21.20
N ASP A 99 -2.61 -26.58 -21.97
CA ASP A 99 -3.21 -27.88 -21.65
C ASP A 99 -2.25 -28.87 -20.98
N ASN A 100 -0.98 -28.51 -20.75
CA ASN A 100 -0.03 -29.40 -20.10
C ASN A 100 -0.29 -29.45 -18.58
N LEU A 101 -1.01 -30.48 -18.14
CA LEU A 101 -1.43 -30.66 -16.75
C LEU A 101 -0.26 -30.93 -15.79
N ASP A 102 0.81 -31.57 -16.26
CA ASP A 102 1.98 -31.93 -15.44
C ASP A 102 2.94 -30.74 -15.19
N LYS A 103 2.68 -29.59 -15.82
CA LYS A 103 3.49 -28.40 -15.66
C LYS A 103 3.40 -27.89 -14.22
N ILE A 104 4.54 -27.74 -13.57
CA ILE A 104 4.64 -27.17 -12.22
C ILE A 104 4.53 -25.64 -12.29
N LEU A 105 3.65 -25.08 -11.46
CA LEU A 105 3.44 -23.66 -11.30
C LEU A 105 4.40 -23.07 -10.25
N PRO A 106 4.63 -21.74 -10.24
CA PRO A 106 5.44 -21.06 -9.22
C PRO A 106 5.04 -21.33 -7.76
N ASN A 107 3.81 -21.78 -7.51
CA ASN A 107 3.30 -22.14 -6.19
C ASN A 107 3.65 -23.59 -5.78
N GLY A 108 4.37 -24.34 -6.62
CA GLY A 108 4.80 -25.72 -6.36
C GLY A 108 3.78 -26.80 -6.71
N LYS A 109 2.54 -26.44 -7.10
CA LYS A 109 1.51 -27.38 -7.57
C LYS A 109 1.55 -27.56 -9.09
N THR A 110 1.03 -28.69 -9.58
CA THR A 110 0.82 -28.87 -11.02
C THR A 110 -0.40 -28.07 -11.51
N VAL A 111 -0.44 -27.82 -12.83
CA VAL A 111 -1.60 -27.23 -13.51
C VAL A 111 -2.85 -28.09 -13.29
N GLY A 112 -2.73 -29.41 -13.40
CA GLY A 112 -3.83 -30.36 -13.19
C GLY A 112 -4.43 -30.26 -11.79
N GLU A 113 -3.60 -30.42 -10.76
CA GLU A 113 -4.04 -30.36 -9.35
C GLU A 113 -4.70 -29.01 -9.02
N THR A 114 -4.12 -27.91 -9.50
CA THR A 114 -4.64 -26.57 -9.24
C THR A 114 -6.03 -26.37 -9.87
N ARG A 115 -6.22 -26.83 -11.12
CA ARG A 115 -7.53 -26.74 -11.78
C ARG A 115 -8.58 -27.63 -11.13
N GLU A 116 -8.19 -28.82 -10.70
CA GLU A 116 -9.09 -29.74 -10.02
C GLU A 116 -9.56 -29.18 -8.66
N ASP A 117 -8.64 -28.60 -7.88
CA ASP A 117 -8.96 -27.91 -6.62
C ASP A 117 -9.93 -26.74 -6.84
N ASP A 118 -9.67 -25.93 -7.89
CA ASP A 118 -10.52 -24.80 -8.26
C ASP A 118 -11.91 -25.23 -8.77
N GLU A 119 -11.98 -26.27 -9.57
CA GLU A 119 -13.24 -26.81 -10.10
C GLU A 119 -14.13 -27.30 -8.95
N LYS A 120 -13.57 -28.08 -8.01
CA LYS A 120 -14.29 -28.52 -6.80
C LYS A 120 -14.81 -27.35 -5.97
N ARG A 121 -14.00 -26.29 -5.80
CA ARG A 121 -14.42 -25.07 -5.11
C ARG A 121 -15.57 -24.38 -5.85
N LEU A 122 -15.44 -24.19 -7.15
CA LEU A 122 -16.45 -23.51 -7.99
C LEU A 122 -17.76 -24.29 -8.07
N GLU A 123 -17.71 -25.63 -8.13
CA GLU A 123 -18.89 -26.48 -8.07
C GLU A 123 -19.70 -26.27 -6.79
N ILE A 124 -19.02 -26.09 -5.66
CA ILE A 124 -19.68 -25.80 -4.39
C ILE A 124 -20.30 -24.41 -4.44
N ILE A 125 -19.53 -23.38 -4.83
CA ILE A 125 -20.02 -21.99 -4.87
C ILE A 125 -21.27 -21.86 -5.76
N LYS A 126 -21.25 -22.48 -6.95
CA LYS A 126 -22.37 -22.46 -7.91
C LYS A 126 -23.64 -23.18 -7.41
N LYS A 127 -23.55 -24.01 -6.35
CA LYS A 127 -24.75 -24.59 -5.71
C LYS A 127 -25.49 -23.59 -4.82
N PHE A 128 -24.78 -22.59 -4.29
CA PHE A 128 -25.33 -21.62 -3.34
C PHE A 128 -25.57 -20.24 -3.95
N ILE A 129 -24.90 -19.91 -5.07
CA ILE A 129 -25.00 -18.61 -5.75
C ILE A 129 -25.49 -18.82 -7.18
N LYS A 130 -26.53 -18.07 -7.56
CA LYS A 130 -27.17 -18.17 -8.88
C LYS A 130 -26.25 -17.76 -10.03
N ASN A 131 -25.52 -16.66 -9.87
CA ASN A 131 -24.66 -16.11 -10.92
C ASN A 131 -23.20 -16.06 -10.43
N VAL A 132 -22.26 -16.69 -11.14
CA VAL A 132 -20.83 -16.64 -10.80
C VAL A 132 -20.04 -16.21 -12.02
N ASP A 133 -19.51 -14.98 -11.98
CA ASP A 133 -18.67 -14.41 -13.01
C ASP A 133 -17.19 -14.62 -12.63
N ILE A 134 -16.42 -15.31 -13.48
CA ILE A 134 -14.99 -15.56 -13.28
C ILE A 134 -14.19 -14.70 -14.25
N ILE A 135 -13.39 -13.78 -13.72
CA ILE A 135 -12.60 -12.83 -14.49
C ILE A 135 -11.12 -13.15 -14.24
N TRP A 136 -10.36 -13.33 -15.32
CA TRP A 136 -8.94 -13.69 -15.18
C TRP A 136 -8.03 -12.47 -15.13
N GLU A 137 -6.95 -12.55 -14.35
CA GLU A 137 -5.90 -11.54 -14.27
C GLU A 137 -5.40 -11.10 -15.67
N CYS A 138 -5.16 -12.05 -16.57
CA CYS A 138 -4.69 -11.75 -17.92
C CYS A 138 -5.72 -10.96 -18.76
N GLU A 139 -7.02 -11.18 -18.52
CA GLU A 139 -8.11 -10.46 -19.16
C GLU A 139 -8.20 -9.03 -18.61
N ILE A 140 -8.07 -8.85 -17.30
CA ILE A 140 -7.98 -7.53 -16.66
C ILE A 140 -6.82 -6.73 -17.26
N HIS A 141 -5.64 -7.35 -17.40
CA HIS A 141 -4.50 -6.69 -18.03
C HIS A 141 -4.78 -6.30 -19.50
N GLN A 142 -5.50 -7.13 -20.26
CA GLN A 142 -5.92 -6.80 -21.62
C GLN A 142 -6.93 -5.65 -21.65
N MET A 143 -7.90 -5.64 -20.72
CA MET A 143 -8.88 -4.57 -20.57
C MET A 143 -8.20 -3.26 -20.21
N LEU A 144 -7.22 -3.27 -19.30
CA LEU A 144 -6.42 -2.11 -18.94
C LEU A 144 -5.66 -1.53 -20.12
N ARG A 145 -5.19 -2.35 -21.07
CA ARG A 145 -4.53 -1.83 -22.30
C ARG A 145 -5.51 -1.09 -23.21
N ARG A 146 -6.76 -1.55 -23.30
CA ARG A 146 -7.77 -1.02 -24.24
C ARG A 146 -8.66 0.08 -23.65
N ASN A 147 -8.96 0.03 -22.35
CA ASN A 147 -9.95 0.88 -21.71
C ASN A 147 -9.31 2.01 -20.87
N LYS A 148 -9.35 3.24 -21.41
CA LYS A 148 -8.85 4.43 -20.72
C LYS A 148 -9.61 4.75 -19.42
N LYS A 149 -10.92 4.50 -19.37
CA LYS A 149 -11.74 4.74 -18.17
C LYS A 149 -11.35 3.78 -17.05
N MET A 150 -11.16 2.51 -17.37
CA MET A 150 -10.69 1.50 -16.41
C MET A 150 -9.32 1.85 -15.86
N ARG A 151 -8.36 2.26 -16.71
CA ARG A 151 -7.06 2.76 -16.23
C ARG A 151 -7.22 3.93 -15.27
N LYS A 152 -8.13 4.87 -15.55
CA LYS A 152 -8.39 6.01 -14.67
C LYS A 152 -8.93 5.54 -13.30
N SER A 153 -9.90 4.62 -13.29
CA SER A 153 -10.47 4.03 -12.07
C SER A 153 -9.39 3.32 -11.24
N PHE A 154 -8.60 2.44 -11.87
CA PHE A 154 -7.48 1.75 -11.22
C PHE A 154 -6.43 2.74 -10.66
N SER A 155 -6.16 3.82 -11.41
CA SER A 155 -5.26 4.89 -10.96
C SER A 155 -5.86 5.77 -9.87
N ASN A 156 -7.16 5.67 -9.57
CA ASN A 156 -7.81 6.44 -8.51
C ASN A 156 -8.12 5.56 -7.29
N TYR A 157 -7.85 4.26 -7.37
CA TYR A 157 -7.98 3.33 -6.24
C TYR A 157 -7.06 3.75 -5.09
N HIS A 158 -7.64 3.84 -3.91
CA HIS A 158 -6.95 4.11 -2.66
C HIS A 158 -6.99 2.85 -1.82
N ASN A 159 -5.84 2.19 -1.64
CA ASN A 159 -5.77 0.96 -0.87
C ASN A 159 -5.98 1.26 0.63
N LYS A 160 -7.19 0.98 1.15
CA LYS A 160 -7.57 1.13 2.57
C LYS A 160 -7.38 -0.17 3.39
N GLY A 161 -6.83 -1.20 2.74
CA GLY A 161 -6.62 -2.53 3.31
C GLY A 161 -5.52 -2.60 4.37
N PRO A 162 -5.02 -3.80 4.68
CA PRO A 162 -4.00 -4.01 5.70
C PRO A 162 -2.75 -3.14 5.55
N ILE A 163 -2.05 -2.92 6.66
CA ILE A 163 -0.73 -2.29 6.66
C ILE A 163 0.32 -3.27 6.10
N ASN A 164 0.97 -2.87 5.01
CA ASN A 164 2.22 -3.47 4.59
C ASN A 164 3.37 -2.61 5.13
N ILE A 165 4.13 -3.14 6.09
CA ILE A 165 5.24 -2.44 6.75
C ILE A 165 6.32 -1.99 5.74
N ARG A 166 6.47 -2.71 4.61
CA ARG A 166 7.46 -2.33 3.59
C ARG A 166 7.10 -1.02 2.89
N ASP A 167 5.84 -0.59 2.92
CA ASP A 167 5.38 0.64 2.28
C ASP A 167 5.90 1.90 3.02
N CYS A 168 6.26 1.79 4.30
CA CYS A 168 6.89 2.87 5.07
C CYS A 168 8.41 2.72 5.18
N TYR A 169 9.02 1.78 4.45
CA TYR A 169 10.46 1.54 4.51
C TYR A 169 11.19 2.23 3.35
N PHE A 170 11.81 3.37 3.66
CA PHE A 170 12.55 4.20 2.70
C PHE A 170 14.03 4.33 3.08
N GLY A 171 14.86 4.59 2.07
CA GLY A 171 16.27 4.87 2.25
C GLY A 171 16.54 6.33 2.65
N GLY A 172 17.80 6.76 2.54
CA GLY A 172 18.18 8.15 2.72
C GLY A 172 17.50 9.09 1.71
N ARG A 173 17.23 10.31 2.13
CA ARG A 173 16.71 11.37 1.26
C ARG A 173 17.84 11.98 0.43
N THR A 174 17.64 12.02 -0.88
CA THR A 174 18.49 12.78 -1.80
C THR A 174 17.58 13.68 -2.64
N GLY A 175 17.78 15.00 -2.57
CA GLY A 175 16.95 15.96 -3.30
C GLY A 175 17.69 17.28 -3.50
N PRO A 176 18.29 17.53 -4.68
CA PRO A 176 18.90 18.81 -4.97
C PRO A 176 17.82 19.89 -5.16
N LEU A 177 17.99 21.07 -4.54
CA LEU A 177 17.15 22.23 -4.84
C LEU A 177 17.46 22.80 -6.23
N GLN A 178 18.72 22.75 -6.62
CA GLN A 178 19.21 23.23 -7.90
C GLN A 178 20.25 22.24 -8.44
N MET A 179 20.10 21.84 -9.71
CA MET A 179 20.99 20.85 -10.34
C MET A 179 22.39 21.42 -10.62
N HIS A 180 22.48 22.73 -10.89
CA HIS A 180 23.74 23.40 -11.18
C HIS A 180 23.66 24.87 -10.78
N PHE A 181 24.63 25.35 -10.02
CA PHE A 181 24.78 26.75 -9.62
C PHE A 181 26.24 27.18 -9.81
N ASP A 182 26.46 28.16 -10.69
CA ASP A 182 27.79 28.74 -10.92
C ASP A 182 28.15 29.71 -9.79
N ALA A 183 28.78 29.18 -8.74
CA ALA A 183 29.21 29.98 -7.60
C ALA A 183 30.47 30.78 -7.92
N ASP A 184 30.34 32.11 -7.93
CA ASP A 184 31.47 33.02 -7.96
C ASP A 184 32.17 33.14 -6.59
N LYS A 185 33.51 33.15 -6.57
CA LYS A 185 34.31 33.19 -5.34
C LYS A 185 34.24 34.52 -4.59
N GLU A 186 33.94 35.62 -5.26
CA GLU A 186 33.85 36.94 -4.64
C GLU A 186 32.48 37.15 -3.98
N GLN A 187 31.42 36.59 -4.58
CA GLN A 187 30.03 36.77 -4.13
C GLN A 187 29.46 35.61 -3.29
N HIS A 188 30.00 34.39 -3.41
CA HIS A 188 29.42 33.20 -2.79
C HIS A 188 30.39 32.49 -1.85
N LYS A 189 29.84 31.93 -0.77
CA LYS A 189 30.54 30.99 0.12
C LYS A 189 29.80 29.65 0.12
N ILE A 190 30.54 28.57 -0.04
CA ILE A 190 30.00 27.20 0.01
C ILE A 190 30.26 26.63 1.39
N ALA A 191 29.21 26.17 2.06
CA ALA A 191 29.29 25.43 3.32
C ALA A 191 28.80 24.00 3.09
N TYR A 192 29.45 23.04 3.75
CA TYR A 192 29.08 21.63 3.73
C TYR A 192 28.91 21.16 5.17
N LEU A 193 27.76 20.53 5.45
CA LEU A 193 27.45 19.92 6.73
C LEU A 193 27.27 18.42 6.51
N ASP A 194 27.99 17.62 7.29
CA ASP A 194 27.89 16.17 7.26
C ASP A 194 27.71 15.61 8.67
N PHE A 195 26.85 14.61 8.77
CA PHE A 195 26.61 13.91 10.02
C PHE A 195 27.49 12.67 10.08
N ASN A 196 28.52 12.73 10.91
CA ASN A 196 29.37 11.58 11.17
C ASN A 196 28.55 10.43 11.78
N SER A 197 28.37 9.35 11.03
CA SER A 197 27.65 8.15 11.48
C SER A 197 26.17 8.38 11.85
N LEU A 198 25.42 9.05 10.96
CA LEU A 198 23.99 9.33 11.16
C LEU A 198 23.17 8.11 11.62
N TYR A 199 23.23 6.99 10.89
CA TYR A 199 22.46 5.79 11.24
C TYR A 199 22.89 5.18 12.59
N PRO A 200 24.19 4.91 12.86
CA PRO A 200 24.62 4.46 14.18
C PRO A 200 24.21 5.39 15.32
N SER A 201 24.35 6.71 15.14
CA SER A 201 23.95 7.70 16.15
C SER A 201 22.45 7.63 16.42
N THR A 202 21.62 7.52 15.38
CA THR A 202 20.17 7.35 15.50
C THR A 202 19.86 6.06 16.25
N ILE A 203 20.41 4.92 15.82
CA ILE A 203 20.21 3.61 16.46
C ILE A 203 20.56 3.63 17.96
N ALA A 204 21.63 4.35 18.33
CA ALA A 204 22.10 4.42 19.71
C ALA A 204 21.30 5.38 20.60
N THR A 205 20.63 6.38 20.03
CA THR A 205 20.03 7.50 20.80
C THR A 205 18.51 7.57 20.71
N THR A 206 17.90 6.91 19.73
CA THR A 206 16.44 6.93 19.54
C THR A 206 15.80 5.63 19.98
N SER A 207 14.56 5.73 20.46
CA SER A 207 13.72 4.55 20.73
C SER A 207 13.31 3.87 19.42
N PHE A 208 13.30 2.54 19.43
CA PHE A 208 12.78 1.72 18.33
C PHE A 208 11.61 0.88 18.84
N PRO A 209 10.60 0.63 17.99
CA PRO A 209 9.52 -0.27 18.35
C PRO A 209 10.05 -1.68 18.63
N VAL A 210 9.63 -2.27 19.74
CA VAL A 210 10.00 -3.65 20.12
C VAL A 210 8.79 -4.53 20.36
N GLY A 211 8.95 -5.85 20.16
CA GLY A 211 7.87 -6.81 20.26
C GLY A 211 6.79 -6.67 19.17
N HIS A 212 5.66 -7.36 19.38
CA HIS A 212 4.55 -7.39 18.44
C HIS A 212 3.61 -6.19 18.64
N PRO A 213 3.15 -5.52 17.57
CA PRO A 213 2.22 -4.41 17.71
C PRO A 213 0.80 -4.88 18.03
N LYS A 214 0.01 -3.98 18.62
CA LYS A 214 -1.45 -4.09 18.67
C LYS A 214 -2.03 -3.52 17.38
N VAL A 215 -2.86 -4.32 16.73
CA VAL A 215 -3.58 -3.90 15.51
C VAL A 215 -4.83 -3.13 15.90
N HIS A 216 -4.97 -1.93 15.35
CA HIS A 216 -6.18 -1.11 15.45
C HIS A 216 -6.76 -0.92 14.06
N VAL A 217 -8.01 -1.37 13.85
CA VAL A 217 -8.77 -1.13 12.62
C VAL A 217 -9.90 -0.16 12.95
N VAL A 218 -9.97 0.96 12.22
CA VAL A 218 -10.93 2.03 12.50
C VAL A 218 -12.26 1.74 11.79
N PRO A 219 -13.39 1.69 12.52
CA PRO A 219 -14.71 1.53 11.92
C PRO A 219 -15.01 2.62 10.90
N LEU A 220 -15.75 2.30 9.82
CA LEU A 220 -15.98 3.22 8.71
C LEU A 220 -16.57 4.57 9.16
N ALA A 221 -17.48 4.55 10.14
CA ALA A 221 -18.10 5.73 10.73
C ALA A 221 -17.09 6.68 11.41
N GLU A 222 -15.95 6.16 11.88
CA GLU A 222 -14.92 6.90 12.62
C GLU A 222 -13.69 7.25 11.76
N GLN A 223 -13.64 6.78 10.51
CA GLN A 223 -12.46 6.99 9.66
C GLN A 223 -12.24 8.45 9.28
N LYS A 224 -13.29 9.29 9.26
CA LYS A 224 -13.17 10.71 8.92
C LYS A 224 -12.59 11.48 10.11
N VAL A 225 -11.42 12.06 9.92
CA VAL A 225 -10.70 12.83 10.93
C VAL A 225 -10.20 14.15 10.35
N TYR A 226 -9.68 15.03 11.19
CA TYR A 226 -8.99 16.25 10.76
C TYR A 226 -7.82 16.52 11.69
N TRP A 227 -6.65 15.95 11.37
CA TRP A 227 -5.43 16.14 12.14
C TRP A 227 -4.52 17.13 11.45
N THR A 228 -4.16 18.19 12.16
CA THR A 228 -3.23 19.24 11.71
C THR A 228 -2.11 19.46 12.72
N ARG A 229 -2.12 18.76 13.85
CA ARG A 229 -1.13 18.86 14.93
C ARG A 229 -0.71 17.49 15.42
N SER A 230 0.55 17.35 15.84
CA SER A 230 1.15 16.10 16.33
C SER A 230 0.38 15.45 17.46
N GLU A 231 -0.20 16.24 18.37
CA GLU A 231 -0.90 15.73 19.56
C GLU A 231 -2.21 14.99 19.22
N GLN A 232 -2.68 15.12 17.96
CA GLN A 232 -3.88 14.44 17.48
C GLN A 232 -3.61 13.02 16.98
N ILE A 233 -2.33 12.60 16.86
CA ILE A 233 -1.97 11.24 16.46
C ILE A 233 -2.26 10.29 17.62
N PRO A 234 -3.18 9.33 17.47
CA PRO A 234 -3.67 8.52 18.59
C PRO A 234 -2.74 7.38 18.99
N PHE A 235 -1.84 6.95 18.09
CA PHE A 235 -1.01 5.77 18.27
C PHE A 235 0.44 6.01 17.88
N LYS A 236 1.36 5.46 18.66
CA LYS A 236 2.79 5.41 18.33
C LYS A 236 3.10 4.14 17.55
N GLY A 237 3.76 4.27 16.40
CA GLY A 237 4.06 3.12 15.55
C GLY A 237 3.83 3.40 14.08
N ILE A 238 3.14 2.50 13.38
CA ILE A 238 2.89 2.64 11.94
C ILE A 238 1.40 2.90 11.73
N LEU A 239 1.07 3.94 10.97
CA LEU A 239 -0.30 4.34 10.69
C LEU A 239 -0.57 4.28 9.19
N LYS A 240 -1.82 3.94 8.85
CA LYS A 240 -2.36 4.05 7.50
C LYS A 240 -3.41 5.14 7.46
N VAL A 241 -3.12 6.22 6.74
CA VAL A 241 -3.89 7.47 6.74
C VAL A 241 -4.07 8.00 5.33
N PHE A 242 -5.15 8.76 5.09
CA PHE A 242 -5.24 9.63 3.93
C PHE A 242 -4.62 10.98 4.28
N LEU A 243 -3.52 11.30 3.59
CA LEU A 243 -2.70 12.45 3.83
C LEU A 243 -2.88 13.48 2.72
N LEU A 244 -3.02 14.74 3.11
CA LEU A 244 -3.09 15.90 2.23
C LEU A 244 -1.88 16.81 2.50
N PRO A 245 -0.96 16.98 1.53
CA PRO A 245 0.12 17.95 1.67
C PRO A 245 -0.39 19.39 1.63
N PRO A 246 0.37 20.36 2.16
CA PRO A 246 0.11 21.77 1.92
C PRO A 246 0.27 22.10 0.42
N PRO A 247 -0.36 23.17 -0.10
CA PRO A 247 -0.24 23.56 -1.50
C PRO A 247 1.18 23.95 -1.92
N GLN A 248 1.98 24.44 -0.97
CA GLN A 248 3.35 24.89 -1.18
C GLN A 248 4.19 24.51 0.03
N LEU A 249 5.33 23.87 -0.22
CA LEU A 249 6.30 23.46 0.78
C LEU A 249 7.64 23.17 0.11
N ASP A 250 8.72 23.75 0.63
CA ASP A 250 10.04 23.66 0.02
C ASP A 250 10.66 22.27 0.17
N VAL A 251 10.47 21.64 1.33
CA VAL A 251 11.01 20.32 1.66
C VAL A 251 9.84 19.42 2.09
N PRO A 252 9.18 18.71 1.14
CA PRO A 252 8.07 17.84 1.47
C PRO A 252 8.56 16.64 2.30
N VAL A 253 7.80 16.23 3.32
CA VAL A 253 8.27 15.28 4.34
C VAL A 253 7.95 13.84 3.98
N ILE A 254 6.69 13.54 3.64
CA ILE A 254 6.23 12.15 3.46
C ILE A 254 6.61 11.62 2.07
N PRO A 255 7.44 10.56 1.99
CA PRO A 255 7.75 9.87 0.75
C PRO A 255 6.56 9.03 0.27
N VAL A 256 6.52 8.78 -1.04
CA VAL A 256 5.59 7.83 -1.65
C VAL A 256 6.20 7.23 -2.91
N LYS A 257 5.87 5.97 -3.20
CA LYS A 257 6.21 5.34 -4.48
C LYS A 257 5.02 5.40 -5.42
N PHE A 258 5.17 6.10 -6.54
CA PHE A 258 4.23 6.06 -7.65
C PHE A 258 4.93 5.54 -8.90
N ASP A 259 4.39 4.51 -9.53
CA ASP A 259 4.98 3.82 -10.68
C ASP A 259 6.46 3.44 -10.43
N GLU A 260 6.75 2.81 -9.30
CA GLU A 260 8.10 2.42 -8.84
C GLU A 260 9.09 3.58 -8.58
N ARG A 261 8.66 4.84 -8.71
CA ARG A 261 9.48 6.02 -8.46
C ARG A 261 9.26 6.53 -7.04
N LEU A 262 10.34 6.69 -6.27
CA LEU A 262 10.30 7.38 -4.99
C LEU A 262 10.15 8.89 -5.21
N LEU A 263 9.08 9.46 -4.67
CA LEU A 263 8.71 10.86 -4.83
C LEU A 263 8.38 11.49 -3.48
N PHE A 264 8.47 12.81 -3.44
CA PHE A 264 8.00 13.66 -2.33
C PHE A 264 7.02 14.71 -2.88
N PRO A 265 5.84 14.30 -3.38
CA PRO A 265 4.94 15.19 -4.11
C PRO A 265 4.06 16.02 -3.17
N LEU A 266 3.65 17.21 -3.63
CA LEU A 266 2.56 17.99 -3.00
C LEU A 266 1.19 17.73 -3.62
N CYS A 267 1.16 16.98 -4.73
CA CYS A 267 -0.05 16.52 -5.39
C CYS A 267 0.22 15.19 -6.10
N ARG A 268 -0.51 14.16 -5.69
CA ARG A 268 -0.51 12.85 -6.33
C ARG A 268 -0.83 12.96 -7.82
N LYS A 269 -1.95 13.58 -8.19
CA LYS A 269 -2.37 13.63 -9.60
C LYS A 269 -1.35 14.35 -10.50
N CYS A 270 -0.72 15.42 -10.02
CA CYS A 270 0.36 16.08 -10.76
C CYS A 270 1.55 15.14 -11.01
N SER A 271 2.00 14.42 -9.98
CA SER A 271 3.14 13.50 -10.11
C SER A 271 2.88 12.30 -11.05
N LEU A 272 1.63 11.88 -11.16
CA LEU A 272 1.19 10.85 -12.12
C LEU A 272 1.03 11.42 -13.53
N THR A 273 0.61 12.68 -13.67
CA THR A 273 0.43 13.35 -14.97
C THR A 273 1.77 13.73 -15.60
N TYR A 274 2.75 14.13 -14.78
CA TYR A 274 4.07 14.57 -15.20
C TYR A 274 5.16 13.67 -14.61
N PRO A 275 5.28 12.42 -15.08
CA PRO A 275 6.17 11.45 -14.45
C PRO A 275 7.66 11.81 -14.56
N ASN A 276 8.04 12.59 -15.58
CA ASN A 276 9.41 13.06 -15.78
C ASN A 276 9.61 14.49 -15.25
N GLY A 277 8.67 14.98 -14.43
CA GLY A 277 8.59 16.39 -14.05
C GLY A 277 8.00 17.27 -15.15
N ALA A 278 7.66 18.50 -14.78
CA ALA A 278 7.25 19.55 -15.70
C ALA A 278 7.69 20.90 -15.13
N ASN A 279 8.30 21.73 -15.96
CA ASN A 279 8.62 23.11 -15.62
C ASN A 279 7.59 24.03 -16.29
N ILE A 280 6.49 24.28 -15.58
CA ILE A 280 5.40 25.12 -16.07
C ILE A 280 5.46 26.43 -15.28
N LYS A 281 5.76 27.52 -15.99
CA LYS A 281 5.79 28.86 -15.40
C LYS A 281 4.42 29.22 -14.83
N ASP A 282 4.40 29.79 -13.62
CA ASP A 282 3.18 30.22 -12.93
C ASP A 282 2.15 29.09 -12.69
N TYR A 283 2.61 27.84 -12.62
CA TYR A 283 1.74 26.69 -12.41
C TYR A 283 1.01 26.75 -11.07
N ARG A 284 -0.30 26.62 -11.12
CA ARG A 284 -1.15 26.39 -9.95
C ARG A 284 -1.84 25.05 -10.12
N CYS A 285 -1.68 24.17 -9.14
CA CYS A 285 -2.33 22.87 -9.14
C CYS A 285 -3.86 23.06 -9.15
N PRO A 286 -4.60 22.58 -10.16
CA PRO A 286 -6.06 22.73 -10.24
C PRO A 286 -6.80 21.59 -9.53
N HIS A 287 -6.07 20.62 -8.98
CA HIS A 287 -6.63 19.41 -8.38
C HIS A 287 -7.23 19.71 -7.00
N ASN A 288 -8.37 19.08 -6.71
CA ASN A 288 -8.98 19.12 -5.39
C ASN A 288 -8.19 18.27 -4.37
N ASP A 289 -8.60 18.28 -3.11
CA ASP A 289 -7.89 17.59 -2.04
C ASP A 289 -7.87 16.05 -2.19
N GLU A 290 -8.90 15.45 -2.77
CA GLU A 290 -8.93 14.01 -3.05
C GLU A 290 -7.93 13.61 -4.15
N ASP A 291 -7.77 14.45 -5.18
CA ASP A 291 -6.82 14.24 -6.26
C ASP A 291 -5.37 14.57 -5.83
N ARG A 292 -5.21 15.50 -4.88
CA ARG A 292 -3.90 15.90 -4.33
C ARG A 292 -3.37 14.91 -3.31
N GLY A 293 -4.23 14.45 -2.40
CA GLY A 293 -3.86 13.53 -1.33
C GLY A 293 -3.69 12.09 -1.79
N TRP A 294 -3.28 11.23 -0.86
CA TRP A 294 -3.15 9.80 -1.07
C TRP A 294 -3.23 9.04 0.24
N VAL A 295 -3.43 7.72 0.15
CA VAL A 295 -3.27 6.83 1.31
C VAL A 295 -1.79 6.54 1.50
N SER A 296 -1.27 6.89 2.66
CA SER A 296 0.10 6.66 3.08
C SER A 296 0.13 5.69 4.26
N THR A 297 1.03 4.71 4.18
CA THR A 297 1.53 3.96 5.33
C THR A 297 2.80 4.68 5.80
N CYS A 298 2.81 5.22 7.01
CA CYS A 298 3.93 6.03 7.53
C CYS A 298 4.15 5.77 9.02
N THR A 299 5.34 6.09 9.51
CA THR A 299 5.60 6.05 10.95
C THR A 299 4.95 7.25 11.65
N SER A 300 4.59 7.09 12.92
CA SER A 300 4.05 8.19 13.73
C SER A 300 5.04 9.36 13.79
N ILE A 301 6.34 9.08 13.85
CA ILE A 301 7.42 10.08 13.89
C ILE A 301 7.46 10.93 12.62
N GLU A 302 7.41 10.30 11.43
CA GLU A 302 7.35 11.04 10.18
C GLU A 302 6.04 11.82 10.03
N LEU A 303 4.94 11.26 10.50
CA LEU A 303 3.63 11.91 10.48
C LEU A 303 3.62 13.14 11.39
N GLU A 304 4.19 13.07 12.59
CA GLU A 304 4.37 14.19 13.51
C GLU A 304 5.11 15.35 12.82
N GLU A 305 6.22 15.06 12.14
CA GLU A 305 6.99 16.07 11.42
C GLU A 305 6.22 16.65 10.21
N ALA A 306 5.49 15.80 9.49
CA ALA A 306 4.66 16.24 8.38
C ALA A 306 3.56 17.22 8.85
N LEU A 307 2.88 16.92 9.96
CA LEU A 307 1.85 17.80 10.50
C LEU A 307 2.42 19.18 10.90
N LYS A 308 3.64 19.23 11.47
CA LYS A 308 4.30 20.52 11.82
C LYS A 308 4.54 21.42 10.61
N VAL A 309 4.79 20.84 9.43
CA VAL A 309 5.04 21.60 8.19
C VAL A 309 3.78 21.75 7.32
N GLY A 310 2.60 21.55 7.90
CA GLY A 310 1.32 21.91 7.28
C GLY A 310 0.62 20.79 6.51
N TYR A 311 1.04 19.53 6.64
CA TYR A 311 0.23 18.41 6.16
C TYR A 311 -1.04 18.28 7.01
N THR A 312 -2.07 17.69 6.41
CA THR A 312 -3.35 17.37 7.08
C THR A 312 -3.70 15.91 6.87
N VAL A 313 -4.17 15.23 7.91
CA VAL A 313 -4.80 13.90 7.78
C VAL A 313 -6.30 14.06 7.78
N THR A 314 -6.97 13.58 6.73
CA THR A 314 -8.43 13.66 6.60
C THR A 314 -9.13 12.32 6.81
N ARG A 315 -8.38 11.22 6.73
CA ARG A 315 -8.89 9.88 7.06
C ARG A 315 -7.87 9.05 7.78
N PHE A 316 -8.31 8.29 8.78
CA PHE A 316 -7.49 7.34 9.53
C PHE A 316 -8.09 5.95 9.41
N TYR A 317 -7.30 5.00 8.89
CA TYR A 317 -7.82 3.67 8.57
C TYR A 317 -7.39 2.65 9.62
N ARG A 318 -6.08 2.57 9.91
CA ARG A 318 -5.50 1.49 10.71
C ARG A 318 -4.20 1.94 11.38
N ALA A 319 -3.85 1.30 12.50
CA ALA A 319 -2.55 1.47 13.13
C ALA A 319 -1.98 0.14 13.64
N LEU A 320 -0.66 -0.01 13.50
CA LEU A 320 0.16 -0.95 14.25
C LEU A 320 0.77 -0.17 15.42
N HIS A 321 0.15 -0.27 16.59
CA HIS A 321 0.58 0.43 17.80
C HIS A 321 1.62 -0.41 18.55
N TYR A 322 2.80 0.16 18.76
CA TYR A 322 3.85 -0.43 19.59
C TYR A 322 3.82 0.21 20.98
N GLU A 323 3.57 -0.60 22.00
CA GLU A 323 3.48 -0.13 23.39
C GLU A 323 4.85 0.15 24.03
N LYS A 324 5.92 -0.37 23.42
CA LYS A 324 7.29 -0.31 23.92
C LYS A 324 8.24 0.28 22.89
#